data_AF-A0A935IWE3-F1
#
_entry.id   AF-A0A935IWE3-F1
#
_cell.length_a   1.000
_cell.length_b   1.000
_cell.length_c   1.000
_cell.angle_alpha   90.00
_cell.angle_beta   90.00
_cell.angle_gamma   90.00
#
_symmetry.space_group_name_H-M   'P 1'
#
loop_
_entity.id
_entity.type
_entity.pdbx_description
1 polymer ?
#
loop_
_entity_poly.entity_id
_entity_poly.type
_entity_poly.pdbx_seq_one_letter_code
_entity_poly.pdbx_strand_id
1 'polypeptide(L)'
;MTQTKDPFNKECLYSACKKQFTAKRRNQEYCCSECKKKANNGKASNWSAMVKKILVQHKINWQVLHDLFSAGHIEVAEQFLMANKFNHSKPTGIDIDKEGYLIPEFYNYALERIGENKFKIIKLW
;
A
#
# COMPACT_ATOMS: atom_id res chain seq x y z
N MET A 1 25.22 -28.13 -28.74
CA MET A 1 24.12 -27.77 -29.66
C MET A 1 23.08 -26.98 -28.88
N THR A 2 23.09 -25.66 -29.00
CA THR A 2 22.12 -24.78 -28.35
C THR A 2 20.82 -24.84 -29.15
N GLN A 3 19.77 -25.45 -28.60
CA GLN A 3 18.45 -25.43 -29.22
C GLN A 3 17.98 -23.97 -29.33
N THR A 4 17.93 -23.43 -30.55
CA THR A 4 17.28 -22.16 -30.84
C THR A 4 15.79 -22.34 -30.56
N LYS A 5 15.33 -21.92 -29.38
CA LYS A 5 13.90 -21.87 -29.07
C LYS A 5 13.22 -20.97 -30.11
N ASP A 6 12.27 -21.54 -30.84
CA ASP A 6 11.42 -20.77 -31.76
C ASP A 6 10.76 -19.62 -30.97
N PRO A 7 11.05 -18.34 -31.31
CA PRO A 7 10.55 -17.19 -30.56
C PRO A 7 9.02 -17.02 -30.64
N PHE A 8 8.36 -17.76 -31.53
CA PHE A 8 6.91 -17.76 -31.67
C PHE A 8 6.24 -18.89 -30.88
N ASN A 9 6.94 -19.99 -30.57
CA ASN A 9 6.39 -21.03 -29.69
C ASN A 9 6.53 -20.61 -28.23
N LYS A 10 5.39 -20.35 -27.60
CA LYS A 10 5.33 -19.77 -26.27
C LYS A 10 4.34 -20.49 -25.38
N GLU A 11 4.56 -20.41 -24.09
CA GLU A 11 3.58 -20.78 -23.08
C GLU A 11 2.72 -19.56 -22.72
N CYS A 12 1.40 -19.75 -22.59
CA CYS A 12 0.50 -18.69 -22.16
C CYS A 12 0.83 -18.23 -20.73
N LEU A 13 1.08 -16.92 -20.56
CA LEU A 13 1.39 -16.34 -19.24
C LEU A 13 0.22 -16.33 -18.23
N TYR A 14 -0.99 -16.71 -18.64
CA TYR A 14 -2.07 -16.92 -17.68
C TYR A 14 -1.83 -18.25 -16.95
N SER A 15 -1.47 -18.17 -15.67
CA SER A 15 -0.98 -19.29 -14.86
C SER A 15 -1.93 -20.48 -14.76
N ALA A 16 -3.24 -20.27 -14.92
CA ALA A 16 -4.23 -21.35 -14.95
C ALA A 16 -4.37 -22.01 -16.33
N CYS A 17 -3.91 -21.37 -17.41
CA CYS A 17 -4.00 -21.90 -18.76
C CYS A 17 -2.78 -22.75 -19.14
N LYS A 18 -1.55 -22.22 -18.99
CA LYS A 18 -0.28 -22.89 -19.32
C LYS A 18 -0.21 -23.57 -20.69
N LYS A 19 -1.09 -23.19 -21.63
CA LYS A 19 -1.14 -23.78 -22.96
C LYS A 19 0.05 -23.29 -23.78
N GLN A 20 0.73 -24.22 -24.45
CA GLN A 20 1.71 -23.90 -25.49
C GLN A 20 0.95 -23.44 -26.75
N PHE A 21 1.38 -22.33 -27.35
CA PHE A 21 0.77 -21.75 -28.54
C PHE A 21 1.82 -21.09 -29.44
N THR A 22 1.54 -21.06 -30.73
CA THR A 22 2.34 -20.30 -31.69
C THR A 22 1.80 -18.88 -31.78
N ALA A 23 2.59 -17.92 -31.33
CA ALA A 23 2.28 -16.52 -31.34
C ALA A 23 2.23 -15.95 -32.76
N LYS A 24 1.31 -15.01 -33.02
CA LYS A 24 1.28 -14.26 -34.29
C LYS A 24 2.30 -13.12 -34.32
N ARG A 25 2.73 -12.67 -33.14
CA ARG A 25 3.68 -11.56 -32.96
C ARG A 25 4.65 -11.92 -31.85
N ARG A 26 5.91 -11.46 -31.98
CA ARG A 26 6.96 -11.76 -31.01
C ARG A 26 6.65 -11.26 -29.59
N ASN A 27 5.79 -10.26 -29.41
CA ASN A 27 5.37 -9.76 -28.10
C ASN A 27 4.02 -10.34 -27.61
N GLN A 28 3.41 -11.27 -28.33
CA GLN A 28 2.20 -11.93 -27.84
C GLN A 28 2.57 -12.89 -26.71
N GLU A 29 1.93 -12.71 -25.56
CA GLU A 29 2.19 -13.46 -24.32
C GLU A 29 1.05 -14.40 -23.93
N TYR A 30 -0.12 -14.25 -24.57
CA TYR A 30 -1.34 -14.98 -24.25
C TYR A 30 -1.86 -15.72 -25.47
N CYS A 31 -2.33 -16.94 -25.27
CA CYS A 31 -2.87 -17.78 -26.34
C CYS A 31 -4.20 -17.23 -26.91
N CYS A 32 -4.96 -16.47 -26.11
CA CYS A 32 -6.19 -15.82 -26.52
C CYS A 32 -6.45 -14.53 -25.72
N SER A 33 -7.38 -13.71 -26.20
CA SER A 33 -7.81 -12.47 -25.54
C SER A 33 -8.40 -12.73 -24.14
N GLU A 34 -9.11 -13.84 -23.96
CA GLU A 34 -9.72 -14.19 -22.68
C GLU A 34 -8.67 -14.50 -21.60
N CYS A 35 -7.61 -15.22 -21.95
CA CYS A 35 -6.49 -15.45 -21.02
C CYS A 35 -5.81 -14.15 -20.61
N LYS A 36 -5.66 -13.19 -21.55
CA LYS A 36 -5.12 -11.86 -21.25
C LYS A 36 -6.04 -11.10 -20.28
N LYS A 37 -7.35 -11.10 -20.52
CA LYS A 37 -8.34 -10.46 -19.64
C LYS A 37 -8.29 -11.04 -18.22
N LYS A 38 -8.35 -12.37 -18.08
CA LYS A 38 -8.30 -13.04 -16.77
C LYS A 38 -7.00 -12.74 -16.02
N ALA A 39 -5.86 -12.79 -16.71
CA ALA A 39 -4.58 -12.44 -16.10
C ALA A 39 -4.54 -10.99 -15.61
N ASN A 40 -5.01 -10.04 -16.43
CA ASN A 40 -5.06 -8.62 -16.05
C ASN A 40 -6.03 -8.36 -14.90
N ASN A 41 -7.21 -8.98 -14.91
CA ASN A 41 -8.19 -8.87 -13.83
C ASN A 41 -7.63 -9.44 -12.51
N GLY A 42 -6.91 -10.56 -12.57
CA GLY A 42 -6.22 -11.11 -11.39
C GLY A 42 -5.17 -10.16 -10.83
N LYS A 43 -4.33 -9.55 -11.69
CA LYS A 43 -3.36 -8.52 -11.28
C LYS A 43 -4.05 -7.32 -10.63
N ALA A 44 -5.11 -6.81 -11.26
CA ALA A 44 -5.89 -5.69 -10.74
C ALA A 44 -6.53 -6.03 -9.38
N SER A 45 -7.13 -7.20 -9.24
CA SER A 45 -7.73 -7.67 -7.98
C SER A 45 -6.69 -7.74 -6.85
N ASN A 46 -5.50 -8.28 -7.14
CA ASN A 46 -4.41 -8.37 -6.16
C ASN A 46 -3.94 -6.97 -5.73
N TRP A 47 -3.80 -6.05 -6.70
CA TRP A 47 -3.46 -4.66 -6.40
C TRP A 47 -4.53 -3.99 -5.53
N SER A 48 -5.81 -4.13 -5.89
CA SER A 48 -6.94 -3.61 -5.11
C SER A 48 -6.96 -4.17 -3.70
N ALA A 49 -6.69 -5.46 -3.52
CA ALA A 49 -6.62 -6.08 -2.19
C ALA A 49 -5.45 -5.52 -1.35
N MET A 50 -4.29 -5.29 -1.96
CA MET A 50 -3.14 -4.68 -1.29
C MET A 50 -3.43 -3.22 -0.89
N VAL A 51 -3.94 -2.42 -1.83
CA VAL A 51 -4.31 -1.01 -1.57
C VAL A 51 -5.39 -0.93 -0.48
N LYS A 52 -6.39 -1.82 -0.51
CA LYS A 52 -7.43 -1.86 0.53
C LYS A 52 -6.85 -2.04 1.93
N LYS A 53 -5.86 -2.91 2.11
CA LYS A 53 -5.21 -3.11 3.42
C LYS A 53 -4.50 -1.83 3.90
N ILE A 54 -3.82 -1.13 2.98
CA ILE A 54 -3.13 0.14 3.28
C ILE A 54 -4.16 1.20 3.71
N LEU A 55 -5.23 1.38 2.92
CA LEU A 55 -6.28 2.35 3.22
C LEU A 55 -7.00 2.06 4.55
N VAL A 56 -7.23 0.79 4.88
CA VAL A 56 -7.78 0.40 6.18
C VAL A 56 -6.87 0.84 7.32
N GLN A 57 -5.55 0.61 7.22
CA GLN A 57 -4.63 1.06 8.26
C GLN A 57 -4.55 2.59 8.34
N HIS A 58 -4.54 3.29 7.20
CA HIS A 58 -4.59 4.76 7.18
C HIS A 58 -5.83 5.28 7.89
N LYS A 59 -7.00 4.67 7.65
CA LYS A 59 -8.25 5.01 8.33
C LYS A 59 -8.19 4.75 9.84
N ILE A 60 -7.59 3.63 10.26
CA ILE A 60 -7.40 3.33 11.70
C ILE A 60 -6.52 4.39 12.35
N ASN A 61 -5.36 4.68 11.75
CA ASN A 61 -4.43 5.69 12.27
C ASN A 61 -5.14 7.06 12.42
N TRP A 62 -5.85 7.48 11.38
CA TRP A 62 -6.64 8.71 11.41
C TRP A 62 -7.69 8.72 12.52
N GLN A 63 -8.49 7.67 12.63
CA GLN A 63 -9.58 7.59 13.60
C GLN A 63 -9.06 7.69 15.03
N VAL A 64 -7.97 6.98 15.34
CA VAL A 64 -7.34 7.03 16.68
C VAL A 64 -6.92 8.46 17.04
N LEU A 65 -6.25 9.16 16.13
CA LEU A 65 -5.82 10.54 16.39
C LEU A 65 -7.00 11.51 16.44
N HIS A 66 -7.99 11.33 15.57
CA HIS A 66 -9.19 12.14 15.54
C HIS A 66 -10.00 12.03 16.85
N ASP A 67 -10.20 10.81 17.36
CA ASP A 67 -10.96 10.56 18.58
C ASP A 67 -10.23 11.13 19.80
N LEU A 68 -8.91 10.92 19.89
CA LEU A 68 -8.08 11.49 20.95
C LEU A 68 -8.11 13.02 20.94
N PHE A 69 -7.87 13.62 19.78
CA PHE A 69 -7.86 15.07 19.64
C PHE A 69 -9.24 15.68 19.97
N SER A 70 -10.32 15.06 19.48
CA SER A 70 -11.70 15.53 19.72
C SER A 70 -12.12 15.39 21.18
N ALA A 71 -11.56 14.42 21.91
CA ALA A 71 -11.74 14.27 23.35
C ALA A 71 -10.83 15.20 24.19
N GLY A 72 -9.96 15.99 23.57
CA GLY A 72 -9.01 16.88 24.25
C GLY A 72 -7.74 16.18 24.77
N HIS A 73 -7.51 14.93 24.40
CA HIS A 73 -6.28 14.19 24.70
C HIS A 73 -5.20 14.53 23.68
N ILE A 74 -4.52 15.66 23.88
CA ILE A 74 -3.50 16.17 22.96
C ILE A 74 -2.15 15.48 23.13
N GLU A 75 -1.81 15.02 24.34
CA GLU A 75 -0.58 14.28 24.63
C GLU A 75 -0.90 12.81 24.85
N VAL A 76 -0.19 11.93 24.16
CA VAL A 76 -0.47 10.49 24.15
C VAL A 76 0.82 9.67 24.22
N ALA A 77 0.77 8.57 24.95
CA ALA A 77 1.87 7.62 25.02
C ALA A 77 1.85 6.67 23.80
N GLU A 78 3.02 6.28 23.30
CA GLU A 78 3.17 5.35 22.17
C GLU A 78 2.42 4.03 22.41
N GLN A 79 2.52 3.51 23.63
CA GLN A 79 1.87 2.27 24.04
C GLN A 79 0.34 2.35 23.91
N PHE A 80 -0.24 3.52 24.19
CA PHE A 80 -1.68 3.74 24.04
C PHE A 80 -2.08 3.72 22.56
N LEU A 81 -1.29 4.36 21.70
CA LEU A 81 -1.51 4.33 20.25
C LEU A 81 -1.47 2.89 19.73
N MET A 82 -0.43 2.13 20.10
CA MET A 82 -0.27 0.73 19.70
C MET A 82 -1.42 -0.16 20.19
N ALA A 83 -1.88 0.04 21.44
CA ALA A 83 -3.05 -0.67 21.99
C ALA A 83 -4.34 -0.41 21.17
N ASN A 84 -4.45 0.77 20.55
CA ASN A 84 -5.54 1.14 19.66
C ASN A 84 -5.27 0.81 18.18
N LYS A 85 -4.34 -0.12 17.92
CA LYS A 85 -3.97 -0.61 16.57
C LYS A 85 -3.37 0.46 15.66
N PHE A 86 -2.88 1.56 16.23
CA PHE A 86 -2.12 2.56 15.49
C PHE A 86 -0.80 1.97 14.99
N ASN A 87 -0.39 2.35 13.79
CA ASN A 87 0.85 1.89 13.18
C ASN A 87 1.67 3.05 12.60
N HIS A 88 2.75 3.42 13.30
CA HIS A 88 3.68 4.49 12.91
C HIS A 88 4.35 4.26 11.55
N SER A 89 4.47 3.01 11.09
CA SER A 89 5.09 2.67 9.79
C SER A 89 4.16 2.91 8.59
N LYS A 90 2.93 3.37 8.82
CA LYS A 90 1.91 3.60 7.79
C LYS A 90 1.43 5.06 7.79
N PRO A 91 2.32 6.03 7.55
CA PRO A 91 1.92 7.40 7.32
C PRO A 91 1.27 7.56 5.95
N THR A 92 0.43 8.59 5.82
CA THR A 92 -0.14 9.01 4.54
C THR A 92 0.75 10.02 3.79
N GLY A 93 1.68 10.65 4.49
CA GLY A 93 2.53 11.72 3.98
C GLY A 93 3.64 12.09 4.95
N ILE A 94 4.34 13.18 4.65
CA ILE A 94 5.41 13.75 5.47
C ILE A 94 5.20 15.26 5.46
N ASP A 95 5.16 15.86 6.64
CA ASP A 95 5.14 17.31 6.84
C ASP A 95 6.50 17.78 7.41
N ILE A 96 6.67 19.09 7.50
CA ILE A 96 7.85 19.73 8.08
C ILE A 96 7.40 20.51 9.32
N ASP A 97 7.98 20.21 10.47
CA ASP A 97 7.71 20.96 11.69
C ASP A 97 8.33 22.37 11.66
N LYS A 98 8.14 23.14 12.74
CA LYS A 98 8.66 24.52 12.85
C LYS A 98 10.19 24.59 12.89
N GLU A 99 10.84 23.49 13.24
CA GLU A 99 12.29 23.37 13.41
C GLU A 99 12.96 22.79 12.14
N GLY A 100 12.16 22.40 11.15
CA GLY A 100 12.61 21.86 9.87
C GLY A 100 12.72 20.33 9.83
N TYR A 101 12.24 19.62 10.84
CA TYR A 101 12.27 18.15 10.87
C TYR A 101 11.08 17.55 10.14
N LEU A 102 11.35 16.43 9.45
CA LEU A 102 10.33 15.65 8.78
C LEU A 102 9.49 14.87 9.79
N ILE A 103 8.18 15.12 9.81
CA ILE A 103 7.23 14.43 10.67
C ILE A 103 6.23 13.62 9.84
N PRO A 104 5.93 12.36 10.22
CA PRO A 104 4.97 11.54 9.50
C PRO A 104 3.54 12.07 9.67
N GLU A 105 2.82 12.19 8.55
CA GLU A 105 1.41 12.59 8.53
C GLU A 105 0.47 11.38 8.56
N PHE A 106 -0.68 11.57 9.18
CA PHE A 106 -1.79 10.62 9.26
C PHE A 106 -3.08 11.36 8.86
N TYR A 107 -3.17 11.70 7.58
CA TYR A 107 -4.10 12.65 6.97
C TYR A 107 -3.95 14.07 7.51
N ASN A 108 -4.92 14.55 8.30
CA ASN A 108 -4.93 15.91 8.85
C ASN A 108 -4.30 15.99 10.24
N TYR A 109 -3.58 14.95 10.66
CA TYR A 109 -2.88 14.88 11.93
C TYR A 109 -1.41 14.51 11.76
N ALA A 110 -0.57 15.01 12.65
CA ALA A 110 0.81 14.56 12.82
C ALA A 110 1.12 14.29 14.31
N LEU A 111 2.22 13.57 14.55
CA LEU A 111 2.71 13.28 15.89
C LEU A 111 4.08 13.94 16.09
N GLU A 112 4.12 14.95 16.95
CA GLU A 112 5.36 15.60 17.38
C GLU A 112 5.90 14.90 18.62
N ARG A 113 7.19 14.56 18.63
CA ARG A 113 7.80 13.86 19.77
C ARG A 113 8.12 14.87 20.87
N ILE A 114 7.52 14.69 22.04
CA ILE A 114 7.73 15.58 23.20
C ILE A 114 8.51 14.91 24.34
N GLY A 115 8.84 13.63 24.21
CA GLY A 115 9.62 12.89 25.20
C GLY A 115 9.89 11.45 24.80
N GLU A 116 10.36 10.67 25.76
CA GLU A 116 10.51 9.23 25.59
C GLU A 116 9.13 8.56 25.51
N ASN A 117 8.82 7.97 24.37
CA ASN A 117 7.55 7.28 24.08
C ASN A 117 6.28 8.12 24.30
N LYS A 118 6.40 9.45 24.18
CA LYS A 118 5.27 10.40 24.27
C LYS A 118 5.24 11.33 23.06
N PHE A 119 4.03 11.52 22.56
CA PHE A 119 3.76 12.34 21.39
C PHE A 119 2.68 13.37 21.69
N LYS A 120 2.80 14.50 21.02
CA LYS A 120 1.77 15.52 20.93
C LYS A 120 1.07 15.41 19.57
N ILE A 121 -0.25 15.35 19.58
CA ILE A 121 -1.07 15.32 18.38
C ILE A 121 -1.22 16.75 17.84
N ILE A 122 -0.79 16.96 16.60
CA ILE A 122 -0.93 18.23 15.88
C ILE A 122 -1.99 18.06 14.80
N LYS A 123 -2.87 19.04 14.64
CA LYS A 123 -3.80 19.12 13.52
C LYS A 123 -3.20 20.03 12.44
N LEU A 124 -3.11 19.54 11.21
CA LEU A 124 -2.38 20.22 10.12
C LEU A 124 -3.25 21.20 9.32
N TRP A 125 -4.57 20.95 9.23
CA TRP A 125 -5.54 21.74 8.46
C TRP A 125 -6.93 21.66 9.10
#